data_AF-A0A8H7TGJ0-F1
#
_entry.id   AF-A0A8H7TGJ0-F1
#
_cell.length_a   1.000
_cell.length_b   1.000
_cell.length_c   1.000
_cell.angle_alpha   90.00
_cell.angle_beta   90.00
_cell.angle_gamma   90.00
#
_symmetry.space_group_name_H-M   'P 1'
#
loop_
_entity.id
_entity.type
_entity.pdbx_description
1 polymer ?
#
loop_
_entity_poly.entity_id
_entity_poly.type
_entity_poly.pdbx_seq_one_letter_code
_entity_poly.pdbx_strand_id
1 'polypeptide(L)'
;MKSLTLSIRAHPLRERIQQWRQTLPPDVLKATNELMEDDGLDNCGPLRVAYLTLELLVFRALLRPLAFQPRTNEHEVSEPQSTIFQNSQSCAKLVLELVAALKASNFVNFWPSYTRYQLSYMTNFALLLFVQSSSMAVTRENKLLLDKWRNTVRMQSRAWPVLKLAVMRLDAVVWKGLDSIVSWAGKDSPAEVLQTGAQ
;
A
#
# COMPACT_ATOMS: atom_id res chain seq x y z
N MET A 1 -4.44 -7.63 24.11
CA MET A 1 -5.93 -7.68 24.06
C MET A 1 -6.56 -6.87 22.91
N LYS A 2 -6.23 -5.58 22.71
CA LYS A 2 -6.84 -4.74 21.63
C LYS A 2 -6.59 -5.25 20.20
N SER A 3 -5.36 -5.69 19.86
CA SER A 3 -5.04 -6.24 18.53
C SER A 3 -5.88 -7.47 18.15
N LEU A 4 -6.16 -8.34 19.13
CA LEU A 4 -6.97 -9.55 18.94
C LEU A 4 -8.43 -9.19 18.61
N THR A 5 -9.00 -8.21 19.32
CA THR A 5 -10.38 -7.74 19.07
C THR A 5 -10.56 -7.08 17.69
N LEU A 6 -9.52 -6.43 17.16
CA LEU A 6 -9.54 -5.83 15.82
C LEU A 6 -9.44 -6.89 14.72
N SER A 7 -8.59 -7.91 14.90
CA SER A 7 -8.52 -9.04 13.97
C SER A 7 -9.86 -9.77 13.89
N ILE A 8 -10.51 -10.00 15.03
CA ILE A 8 -11.86 -10.62 15.10
C ILE A 8 -12.90 -9.77 14.36
N ARG A 9 -12.88 -8.44 14.53
CA ARG A 9 -13.81 -7.52 13.83
C ARG A 9 -13.55 -7.38 12.34
N ALA A 10 -12.29 -7.48 11.92
CA ALA A 10 -11.91 -7.40 10.50
C ALA A 10 -12.15 -8.72 9.75
N HIS A 11 -12.17 -9.85 10.45
CA HIS A 11 -12.39 -11.17 9.86
C HIS A 11 -13.65 -11.25 8.98
N PRO A 12 -14.86 -10.88 9.44
CA PRO A 12 -16.07 -10.95 8.61
C PRO A 12 -16.01 -10.01 7.39
N LEU A 13 -15.29 -8.88 7.49
CA LEU A 13 -15.08 -7.99 6.35
C LEU A 13 -14.14 -8.62 5.32
N ARG A 14 -13.06 -9.27 5.76
CA ARG A 14 -12.15 -10.00 4.87
C ARG A 14 -12.84 -11.18 4.21
N GLU A 15 -13.64 -11.94 4.96
CA GLU A 15 -14.45 -13.03 4.40
C GLU A 15 -15.44 -12.51 3.36
N ARG A 16 -16.16 -11.43 3.63
CA ARG A 16 -17.08 -10.82 2.66
C ARG A 16 -16.37 -10.31 1.41
N ILE A 17 -15.18 -9.73 1.54
CA ILE A 17 -14.37 -9.31 0.38
C ILE A 17 -13.93 -10.52 -0.42
N GLN A 18 -13.52 -11.61 0.24
CA GLN A 18 -13.14 -12.86 -0.45
C GLN A 18 -14.36 -13.51 -1.12
N GLN A 19 -15.52 -13.55 -0.47
CA GLN A 19 -16.77 -14.04 -1.06
C GLN A 19 -17.16 -13.20 -2.28
N TRP A 20 -17.14 -11.88 -2.16
CA TRP A 20 -17.37 -10.99 -3.30
C TRP A 20 -16.35 -11.23 -4.41
N ARG A 21 -15.07 -11.44 -4.07
CA ARG A 21 -14.02 -11.80 -5.03
C ARG A 21 -14.41 -13.05 -5.83
N GLN A 22 -14.88 -14.11 -5.17
CA GLN A 22 -15.31 -15.34 -5.84
C GLN A 22 -16.53 -15.15 -6.76
N THR A 23 -17.30 -14.07 -6.61
CA THR A 23 -18.39 -13.73 -7.53
C THR A 23 -17.94 -12.95 -8.77
N LEU A 24 -16.67 -12.54 -8.84
CA LEU A 24 -16.14 -11.77 -9.96
C LEU A 24 -15.80 -12.67 -11.15
N PRO A 25 -15.85 -12.13 -12.38
CA PRO A 25 -15.41 -12.85 -13.57
C PRO A 25 -13.99 -13.41 -13.42
N PRO A 26 -13.68 -14.55 -14.04
CA PRO A 26 -12.37 -15.21 -13.92
C PRO A 26 -11.20 -14.30 -14.34
N ASP A 27 -11.42 -13.39 -15.29
CA ASP A 27 -10.42 -12.40 -15.71
C ASP A 27 -10.08 -11.36 -14.63
N VAL A 28 -10.91 -11.21 -13.60
CA VAL A 28 -10.63 -10.36 -12.44
C VAL A 28 -9.92 -11.15 -11.33
N LEU A 29 -10.07 -12.48 -11.37
CA LEU A 29 -9.54 -13.42 -10.39
C LEU A 29 -8.10 -13.86 -10.68
N LYS A 30 -7.66 -13.78 -11.94
CA LYS A 30 -6.29 -14.06 -12.39
C LYS A 30 -5.26 -13.35 -11.52
N ALA A 31 -4.12 -14.00 -11.33
CA ALA A 31 -3.02 -13.39 -10.59
C ALA A 31 -2.56 -12.09 -11.28
N THR A 32 -2.01 -11.13 -10.54
CA THR A 32 -1.49 -9.90 -11.15
C THR A 32 -0.49 -10.23 -12.26
N ASN A 33 0.38 -11.20 -12.03
CA ASN A 33 1.39 -11.63 -13.01
C ASN A 33 0.76 -12.18 -14.30
N GLU A 34 -0.31 -12.98 -14.19
CA GLU A 34 -1.03 -13.53 -15.35
C GLU A 34 -1.74 -12.43 -16.14
N LEU A 35 -2.31 -11.44 -15.45
CA LEU A 35 -2.96 -10.29 -16.10
C LEU A 35 -1.99 -9.37 -16.83
N MET A 36 -0.71 -9.42 -16.47
CA MET A 36 0.34 -8.63 -17.09
C MET A 36 0.83 -9.24 -18.41
N GLU A 37 0.58 -10.52 -18.66
CA GLU A 37 1.07 -11.25 -19.84
C GLU A 37 0.08 -11.24 -21.02
N ASP A 38 -1.23 -11.33 -20.78
CA ASP A 38 -2.25 -11.61 -21.81
C ASP A 38 -3.26 -10.46 -22.05
N ASP A 39 -2.79 -9.21 -22.16
CA ASP A 39 -3.63 -7.99 -22.26
C ASP A 39 -4.84 -7.96 -21.29
N GLY A 40 -4.75 -8.75 -20.20
CA GLY A 40 -5.91 -9.12 -19.38
C GLY A 40 -6.44 -7.95 -18.57
N LEU A 41 -5.65 -6.88 -18.46
CA LEU A 41 -6.03 -5.62 -17.83
C LEU A 41 -6.98 -4.77 -18.68
N ASP A 42 -7.16 -5.06 -19.97
CA ASP A 42 -7.93 -4.21 -20.87
C ASP A 42 -9.40 -4.06 -20.46
N ASN A 43 -9.99 -5.12 -19.92
CA ASN A 43 -11.39 -5.13 -19.50
C ASN A 43 -11.60 -5.11 -17.98
N CYS A 44 -10.55 -5.29 -17.18
CA CYS A 44 -10.68 -5.44 -15.71
C CYS A 44 -9.87 -4.44 -14.87
N GLY A 45 -9.06 -3.58 -15.48
CA GLY A 45 -8.15 -2.66 -14.78
C GLY A 45 -8.78 -1.86 -13.63
N PRO A 46 -9.88 -1.10 -13.86
CA PRO A 46 -10.54 -0.35 -12.79
C PRO A 46 -11.05 -1.22 -11.64
N LEU A 47 -11.60 -2.38 -11.96
CA LEU A 47 -12.13 -3.31 -10.96
C LEU A 47 -11.01 -3.94 -10.13
N ARG A 48 -9.88 -4.28 -10.78
CA ARG A 48 -8.67 -4.77 -10.10
C ARG A 48 -8.12 -3.72 -9.12
N VAL A 49 -8.03 -2.45 -9.55
CA VAL A 49 -7.62 -1.34 -8.67
C VAL A 49 -8.60 -1.17 -7.52
N ALA A 50 -9.90 -1.28 -7.76
CA ALA A 50 -10.92 -1.20 -6.71
C ALA A 50 -10.77 -2.31 -5.67
N TYR A 51 -10.60 -3.57 -6.11
CA TYR A 51 -10.37 -4.72 -5.23
C TYR A 51 -9.12 -4.51 -4.35
N LEU A 52 -7.98 -4.18 -4.96
CA LEU A 52 -6.74 -3.96 -4.20
C LEU A 52 -6.86 -2.76 -3.25
N THR A 53 -7.61 -1.73 -3.63
CA THR A 53 -7.88 -0.60 -2.74
C THR A 53 -8.66 -1.03 -1.50
N LEU A 54 -9.66 -1.91 -1.65
CA LEU A 54 -10.40 -2.43 -0.51
C LEU A 54 -9.49 -3.23 0.44
N GLU A 55 -8.66 -4.11 -0.09
CA GLU A 55 -7.67 -4.85 0.72
C GLU A 55 -6.74 -3.90 1.47
N LEU A 56 -6.20 -2.90 0.77
CA LEU A 56 -5.33 -1.88 1.33
C LEU A 56 -6.03 -1.09 2.45
N LEU A 57 -7.30 -0.71 2.28
CA LEU A 57 -8.06 0.01 3.30
C LEU A 57 -8.31 -0.86 4.53
N VAL A 58 -8.56 -2.16 4.36
CA VAL A 58 -8.70 -3.11 5.47
C VAL A 58 -7.37 -3.24 6.22
N PHE A 59 -6.26 -3.45 5.51
CA PHE A 59 -4.94 -3.51 6.12
C PHE A 59 -4.56 -2.21 6.81
N ARG A 60 -4.88 -1.06 6.22
CA ARG A 60 -4.69 0.25 6.86
C ARG A 60 -5.46 0.35 8.17
N ALA A 61 -6.70 -0.13 8.22
CA ALA A 61 -7.49 -0.15 9.45
C ALA A 61 -6.89 -1.08 10.50
N LEU A 62 -6.34 -2.23 10.10
CA LEU A 62 -5.66 -3.18 10.98
C LEU A 62 -4.32 -2.64 11.53
N LEU A 63 -3.61 -1.82 10.76
CA LEU A 63 -2.34 -1.20 11.15
C LEU A 63 -2.51 0.01 12.09
N ARG A 64 -3.63 0.75 12.02
CA ARG A 64 -3.87 1.95 12.85
C ARG A 64 -3.68 1.72 14.37
N PRO A 65 -4.25 0.68 14.99
CA PRO A 65 -4.07 0.39 16.41
C PRO A 65 -2.62 0.11 16.80
N LEU A 66 -1.83 -0.44 15.87
CA LEU A 66 -0.41 -0.77 16.08
C LEU A 66 0.47 0.48 16.04
N ALA A 67 0.01 1.55 15.39
CA ALA A 67 0.70 2.84 15.32
C ALA A 67 0.83 3.55 16.68
N PHE A 68 -0.19 3.38 17.54
CA PHE A 68 -0.36 4.15 18.77
C PHE A 68 0.08 3.40 20.03
N GLN A 69 0.64 2.19 19.89
CA GLN A 69 1.21 1.50 21.05
C GLN A 69 2.64 2.02 21.26
N PRO A 70 2.93 2.74 22.35
CA PRO A 70 4.31 3.03 22.71
C PRO A 70 5.04 1.70 22.82
N ARG A 71 6.13 1.52 22.06
CA ARG A 71 6.93 0.30 22.01
C ARG A 71 7.64 0.14 23.34
N THR A 72 6.91 -0.30 24.37
CA THR A 72 7.47 -0.49 25.70
C THR A 72 8.32 -1.75 25.79
N ASN A 73 8.24 -2.70 24.85
CA ASN A 73 9.15 -3.86 24.78
C ASN A 73 9.35 -4.31 23.33
N GLU A 74 10.60 -4.35 22.87
CA GLU A 74 11.01 -4.82 21.52
C GLU A 74 10.78 -6.33 21.29
N HIS A 75 10.35 -7.08 22.33
CA HIS A 75 10.39 -8.54 22.37
C HIS A 75 9.05 -9.27 22.20
N GLU A 76 7.92 -8.57 22.04
CA GLU A 76 6.61 -9.23 21.83
C GLU A 76 5.87 -8.65 20.62
N VAL A 77 6.43 -8.80 19.41
CA VAL A 77 5.60 -8.75 18.20
C VAL A 77 4.78 -10.04 18.17
N SER A 78 3.54 -9.97 18.65
CA SER A 78 2.62 -11.10 18.64
C SER A 78 2.47 -11.63 17.19
N GLU A 79 2.49 -12.96 16.97
CA GLU A 79 2.36 -13.59 15.63
C GLU A 79 1.23 -13.02 14.73
N PRO A 80 0.07 -12.60 15.26
CA PRO A 80 -0.96 -11.94 14.46
C PRO A 80 -0.50 -10.59 13.87
N GLN A 81 0.36 -9.85 14.57
CA GLN A 81 0.86 -8.53 14.12
C GLN A 81 1.88 -8.67 13.00
N SER A 82 2.83 -9.60 13.12
CA SER A 82 3.81 -9.86 12.06
C SER A 82 3.11 -10.31 10.76
N THR A 83 2.09 -11.18 10.88
CA THR A 83 1.26 -11.62 9.76
C THR A 83 0.50 -10.47 9.11
N ILE A 84 -0.09 -9.55 9.90
CA ILE A 84 -0.77 -8.35 9.38
C ILE A 84 0.21 -7.47 8.59
N PHE A 85 1.41 -7.23 9.13
CA PHE A 85 2.43 -6.42 8.46
C PHE A 85 2.91 -7.06 7.15
N GLN A 86 3.19 -8.37 7.16
CA GLN A 86 3.58 -9.11 5.95
C GLN A 86 2.51 -9.04 4.87
N ASN A 87 1.25 -9.32 5.21
CA ASN A 87 0.14 -9.23 4.27
C ASN A 87 -0.06 -7.80 3.73
N SER A 88 0.14 -6.80 4.57
CA SER A 88 0.08 -5.39 4.17
C SER A 88 1.17 -5.04 3.16
N GLN A 89 2.40 -5.52 3.37
CA GLN A 89 3.50 -5.34 2.41
C GLN A 89 3.24 -6.07 1.10
N SER A 90 2.75 -7.31 1.13
CA SER A 90 2.38 -8.05 -0.08
C SER A 90 1.30 -7.31 -0.88
N CYS A 91 0.26 -6.79 -0.21
CA CYS A 91 -0.78 -5.98 -0.86
C CYS A 91 -0.19 -4.72 -1.52
N ALA A 92 0.70 -4.01 -0.82
CA ALA A 92 1.41 -2.84 -1.36
C ALA A 92 2.26 -3.19 -2.60
N LYS A 93 2.97 -4.33 -2.59
CA LYS A 93 3.75 -4.82 -3.75
C LYS A 93 2.85 -5.12 -4.94
N LEU A 94 1.72 -5.79 -4.73
CA LEU A 94 0.77 -6.09 -5.81
C LEU A 94 0.21 -4.82 -6.47
N VAL A 95 -0.08 -3.78 -5.71
CA VAL A 95 -0.52 -2.49 -6.26
C VAL A 95 0.59 -1.83 -7.08
N LEU A 96 1.82 -1.86 -6.57
CA LEU A 96 2.99 -1.34 -7.28
C LEU A 96 3.21 -2.07 -8.61
N GLU A 97 3.21 -3.40 -8.60
CA GLU A 97 3.39 -4.25 -9.78
C GLU A 97 2.29 -3.99 -10.81
N LEU A 98 1.03 -3.96 -10.39
CA LEU A 98 -0.10 -3.65 -11.27
C LEU A 98 0.10 -2.31 -11.99
N VAL A 99 0.40 -1.24 -11.25
CA VAL A 99 0.55 0.11 -11.83
C VAL A 99 1.82 0.21 -12.69
N ALA A 100 2.89 -0.48 -12.32
CA ALA A 100 4.12 -0.54 -13.11
C ALA A 100 3.92 -1.28 -14.44
N ALA A 101 3.01 -2.25 -14.48
CA ALA A 101 2.73 -3.06 -15.66
C ALA A 101 1.76 -2.43 -16.65
N LEU A 102 1.02 -1.39 -16.25
CA LEU A 102 0.09 -0.72 -17.15
C LEU A 102 0.83 -0.16 -18.37
N LYS A 103 0.37 -0.56 -19.56
CA LYS A 103 0.85 -0.12 -20.86
C LYS A 103 0.09 1.12 -21.31
N ALA A 104 0.61 1.79 -22.35
CA ALA A 104 -0.05 2.93 -22.97
C ALA A 104 -1.47 2.60 -23.48
N SER A 105 -1.69 1.37 -23.98
CA SER A 105 -3.02 0.89 -24.37
C SER A 105 -4.01 0.86 -23.20
N ASN A 106 -3.56 0.56 -21.99
CA ASN A 106 -4.45 0.53 -20.83
C ASN A 106 -4.85 1.94 -20.36
N PHE A 107 -4.07 2.98 -20.68
CA PHE A 107 -4.38 4.36 -20.24
C PHE A 107 -5.55 4.98 -20.99
N VAL A 108 -5.82 4.50 -22.21
CA VAL A 108 -6.96 4.96 -23.01
C VAL A 108 -8.26 4.25 -22.65
N ASN A 109 -8.18 3.15 -21.88
CA ASN A 109 -9.36 2.46 -21.39
C ASN A 109 -10.16 3.33 -20.42
N PHE A 110 -11.41 2.95 -20.17
CA PHE A 110 -12.25 3.67 -19.23
C PHE A 110 -11.72 3.55 -17.80
N TRP A 111 -11.40 4.69 -17.18
CA TRP A 111 -11.04 4.79 -15.77
C TRP A 111 -12.02 5.71 -15.05
N PRO A 112 -12.80 5.19 -14.08
CA PRO A 112 -13.70 6.01 -13.28
C PRO A 112 -12.97 7.16 -12.58
N SER A 113 -13.66 8.28 -12.38
CA SER A 113 -13.09 9.46 -11.73
C SER A 113 -12.53 9.18 -10.33
N TYR A 114 -13.05 8.16 -9.63
CA TYR A 114 -12.58 7.77 -8.30
C TYR A 114 -11.23 7.05 -8.30
N THR A 115 -10.75 6.52 -9.43
CA THR A 115 -9.46 5.81 -9.53
C THR A 115 -8.29 6.68 -9.07
N ARG A 116 -8.36 8.01 -9.32
CA ARG A 116 -7.36 8.96 -8.82
C ARG A 116 -7.19 8.90 -7.30
N TYR A 117 -8.28 8.70 -6.56
CA TYR A 117 -8.26 8.65 -5.11
C TYR A 117 -7.77 7.30 -4.61
N GLN A 118 -8.17 6.23 -5.29
CA GLN A 118 -7.70 4.85 -5.05
C GLN A 118 -6.18 4.76 -5.12
N LEU A 119 -5.57 5.26 -6.21
CA LEU A 119 -4.12 5.28 -6.36
C LEU A 119 -3.44 6.23 -5.35
N SER A 120 -4.12 7.30 -4.94
CA SER A 120 -3.61 8.16 -3.86
C SER A 120 -3.63 7.48 -2.48
N TYR A 121 -4.53 6.52 -2.23
CA TYR A 121 -4.52 5.75 -0.98
C TYR A 121 -3.27 4.89 -0.87
N MET A 122 -2.77 4.36 -1.98
CA MET A 122 -1.51 3.62 -2.02
C MET A 122 -0.34 4.45 -1.50
N THR A 123 -0.25 5.72 -1.90
CA THR A 123 0.79 6.65 -1.42
C THR A 123 0.76 6.77 0.11
N ASN A 124 -0.43 7.00 0.68
CA ASN A 124 -0.58 7.13 2.13
C ASN A 124 -0.28 5.82 2.86
N PHE A 125 -0.57 4.67 2.25
CA PHE A 125 -0.36 3.36 2.83
C PHE A 125 1.12 2.96 2.82
N ALA A 126 1.83 3.19 1.72
CA ALA A 126 3.27 2.95 1.64
C ALA A 126 4.04 3.79 2.67
N LEU A 127 3.64 5.06 2.86
CA LEU A 127 4.18 5.90 3.93
C LEU A 127 3.89 5.34 5.33
N LEU A 128 2.67 4.85 5.56
CA LEU A 128 2.31 4.21 6.83
C LEU A 128 3.19 2.99 7.12
N LEU A 129 3.41 2.13 6.12
CA LEU A 129 4.28 0.96 6.25
C LEU A 129 5.72 1.34 6.58
N PHE A 130 6.26 2.37 5.89
CA PHE A 130 7.58 2.89 6.16
C PHE A 130 7.70 3.39 7.61
N VAL A 131 6.82 4.29 8.03
CA VAL A 131 6.82 4.92 9.36
C VAL A 131 6.64 3.89 10.48
N GLN A 132 5.79 2.88 10.29
CA GLN A 132 5.47 1.89 11.32
C GLN A 132 6.40 0.67 11.34
N SER A 133 7.46 0.65 10.52
CA SER A 133 8.35 -0.50 10.40
C SER A 133 8.97 -0.90 11.74
N SER A 134 8.88 -2.19 12.07
CA SER A 134 9.30 -2.73 13.38
C SER A 134 10.82 -2.94 13.48
N SER A 135 11.50 -3.16 12.35
CA SER A 135 12.95 -3.37 12.30
C SER A 135 13.59 -2.52 11.22
N MET A 136 14.91 -2.33 11.33
CA MET A 136 15.68 -1.60 10.32
C MET A 136 15.64 -2.30 8.95
N ALA A 137 15.67 -3.64 8.93
CA ALA A 137 15.54 -4.42 7.70
C ALA A 137 14.21 -4.13 6.99
N VAL A 138 13.09 -4.20 7.72
CA VAL A 138 11.74 -3.92 7.20
C VAL A 138 11.59 -2.46 6.76
N THR A 139 12.23 -1.54 7.48
CA THR A 139 12.24 -0.11 7.12
C THR A 139 12.93 0.13 5.78
N ARG A 140 14.08 -0.49 5.55
CA ARG A 140 14.80 -0.41 4.28
C ARG A 140 13.98 -0.99 3.13
N GLU A 141 13.33 -2.14 3.36
CA GLU A 141 12.45 -2.75 2.37
C GLU A 141 11.25 -1.84 2.02
N ASN A 142 10.58 -1.27 3.03
CA ASN A 142 9.46 -0.36 2.82
C ASN A 142 9.90 0.97 2.19
N LYS A 143 11.11 1.46 2.49
CA LYS A 143 11.71 2.63 1.81
C LYS A 143 11.93 2.33 0.33
N LEU A 144 12.51 1.17 0.00
CA LEU A 144 12.68 0.74 -1.38
C LEU A 144 11.34 0.62 -2.12
N LEU A 145 10.31 0.09 -1.46
CA LEU A 145 8.96 0.03 -2.02
C LEU A 145 8.41 1.44 -2.30
N LEU A 146 8.57 2.38 -1.36
CA LEU A 146 8.14 3.77 -1.50
C LEU A 146 8.87 4.48 -2.65
N ASP A 147 10.17 4.27 -2.79
CA ASP A 147 10.98 4.83 -3.88
C ASP A 147 10.59 4.25 -5.24
N LYS A 148 10.36 2.93 -5.32
CA LYS A 148 9.82 2.29 -6.53
C LYS A 148 8.45 2.86 -6.88
N TRP A 149 7.55 2.97 -5.92
CA TRP A 149 6.23 3.59 -6.13
C TRP A 149 6.37 5.01 -6.67
N ARG A 150 7.25 5.83 -6.08
CA ARG A 150 7.53 7.19 -6.53
C ARG A 150 7.95 7.26 -7.99
N ASN A 151 8.92 6.42 -8.37
CA ASN A 151 9.44 6.39 -9.72
C ASN A 151 8.37 5.93 -10.72
N THR A 152 7.63 4.88 -10.37
CA THR A 152 6.53 4.35 -11.18
C THR A 152 5.46 5.42 -11.40
N VAL A 153 4.92 6.04 -10.36
CA VAL A 153 3.82 7.00 -10.53
C VAL A 153 4.26 8.25 -11.30
N ARG A 154 5.50 8.70 -11.11
CA ARG A 154 6.03 9.84 -11.87
C ARG A 154 6.16 9.51 -13.35
N MET A 155 6.73 8.36 -13.68
CA MET A 155 6.87 7.91 -15.06
C MET A 155 5.50 7.76 -15.73
N GLN A 156 4.60 7.00 -15.10
CA GLN A 156 3.27 6.72 -15.65
C GLN A 156 2.39 7.98 -15.73
N SER A 157 2.50 8.92 -14.78
CA SER A 157 1.69 10.15 -14.77
C SER A 157 1.90 11.07 -15.97
N ARG A 158 3.02 10.91 -16.69
CA ARG A 158 3.30 11.65 -17.93
C ARG A 158 2.30 11.32 -19.04
N ALA A 159 1.88 10.05 -19.11
CA ALA A 159 0.92 9.55 -20.09
C ALA A 159 -0.48 9.33 -19.49
N TRP A 160 -0.58 9.14 -18.17
CA TRP A 160 -1.84 8.82 -17.49
C TRP A 160 -2.15 9.83 -16.37
N PRO A 161 -2.93 10.89 -16.66
CA PRO A 161 -3.21 11.98 -15.71
C PRO A 161 -3.89 11.57 -14.41
N VAL A 162 -4.53 10.38 -14.37
CA VAL A 162 -5.17 9.81 -13.17
C VAL A 162 -4.18 9.70 -12.00
N LEU A 163 -2.89 9.50 -12.27
CA LEU A 163 -1.84 9.39 -11.25
C LEU A 163 -1.34 10.72 -10.70
N LYS A 164 -1.69 11.88 -11.29
CA LYS A 164 -1.16 13.19 -10.86
C LYS A 164 -1.41 13.48 -9.38
N LEU A 165 -2.58 13.07 -8.86
CA LEU A 165 -2.88 13.24 -7.43
C LEU A 165 -1.95 12.42 -6.53
N ALA A 166 -1.60 11.19 -6.92
CA ALA A 166 -0.67 10.36 -6.17
C ALA A 166 0.74 10.97 -6.17
N VAL A 167 1.20 11.46 -7.33
CA VAL A 167 2.47 12.19 -7.47
C VAL A 167 2.50 13.41 -6.56
N MET A 168 1.48 14.28 -6.63
CA MET A 168 1.42 15.50 -5.82
C MET A 168 1.47 15.22 -4.32
N ARG A 169 0.78 14.18 -3.84
CA ARG A 169 0.80 13.81 -2.42
C ARG A 169 2.16 13.30 -1.97
N LEU A 170 2.81 12.50 -2.80
CA LEU A 170 4.13 11.95 -2.50
C LEU A 170 5.21 13.03 -2.55
N ASP A 171 5.10 13.96 -3.50
CA ASP A 171 6.02 15.10 -3.59
C ASP A 171 5.82 16.05 -2.41
N ALA A 172 4.59 16.38 -2.02
CA ALA A 172 4.35 17.19 -0.83
C ALA A 172 4.99 16.62 0.44
N VAL A 173 5.03 15.29 0.55
CA VAL A 173 5.68 14.57 1.65
C VAL A 173 7.20 14.71 1.59
N VAL A 174 7.80 14.53 0.41
CA VAL A 174 9.25 14.71 0.25
C VAL A 174 9.67 16.16 0.47
N TRP A 175 8.89 17.12 -0.01
CA TRP A 175 9.17 18.55 0.10
C TRP A 175 9.06 19.06 1.54
N LYS A 176 8.12 18.53 2.34
CA LYS A 176 8.03 18.83 3.78
C LYS A 176 9.12 18.14 4.62
N GLY A 177 9.91 17.27 4.00
CA GLY A 177 10.87 16.40 4.67
C GLY A 177 10.18 15.19 5.30
N LEU A 178 10.71 14.00 5.03
CA LEU A 178 10.25 12.77 5.68
C LEU A 178 10.37 12.87 7.21
N ASP A 179 11.32 13.67 7.70
CA ASP A 179 11.56 13.94 9.12
C ASP A 179 10.29 14.43 9.84
N SER A 180 9.48 15.28 9.18
CA SER A 180 8.23 15.81 9.75
C SER A 180 7.13 14.75 9.90
N ILE A 181 7.23 13.64 9.20
CA ILE A 181 6.28 12.52 9.20
C ILE A 181 6.78 11.44 10.16
N VAL A 182 8.08 11.21 10.14
CA VAL A 182 8.75 10.21 10.96
C VAL A 182 8.84 10.65 12.42
N SER A 183 8.84 11.95 12.72
CA SER A 183 8.78 12.46 14.10
C SER A 183 7.57 11.94 14.89
N TRP A 184 6.51 11.50 14.20
CA TRP A 184 5.31 10.89 14.80
C TRP A 184 5.52 9.41 15.15
N ALA A 185 6.54 8.75 14.60
CA ALA A 185 6.92 7.38 14.91
C ALA A 185 7.73 7.25 16.21
N GLY A 186 8.27 8.36 16.72
CA GLY A 186 9.08 8.43 17.94
C GLY A 186 10.59 8.45 17.67
N LYS A 187 11.33 9.16 18.55
CA LYS A 187 12.75 9.56 18.42
C LYS A 187 13.77 8.46 18.10
N ASP A 188 13.43 7.19 18.36
CA ASP A 188 14.30 6.04 18.14
C ASP A 188 13.69 5.03 17.15
N SER A 189 12.68 5.44 16.38
CA SER A 189 12.05 4.55 15.41
C SER A 189 13.06 4.17 14.31
N PRO A 190 13.00 2.95 13.77
CA PRO A 190 13.84 2.55 12.64
C PRO A 190 13.72 3.48 11.43
N ALA A 191 12.55 4.08 11.21
CA ALA A 191 12.32 5.07 10.17
C ALA A 191 13.11 6.37 10.41
N GLU A 192 13.22 6.83 11.66
CA GLU A 192 13.93 8.06 12.04
C GLU A 192 15.43 7.88 11.91
N VAL A 193 15.95 6.79 12.48
CA VAL A 193 17.37 6.42 12.41
C VAL A 193 17.85 6.27 10.96
N LEU A 194 17.00 5.74 10.07
CA LEU A 194 17.36 5.62 8.66
C LEU A 194 17.39 6.96 7.91
N GLN A 195 16.66 7.98 8.36
CA GLN A 195 16.72 9.32 7.77
C GLN A 195 17.89 10.13 8.33
N THR A 196 18.12 10.07 9.64
CA THR A 196 19.20 10.81 10.32
C THR A 196 20.58 10.22 10.07
N GLY A 197 20.70 8.90 9.93
CA GLY A 197 21.96 8.21 9.61
C GLY A 197 22.35 8.20 8.12
N ALA A 198 21.59 8.87 7.25
CA ALA A 198 21.87 8.99 5.82
C ALA A 198 22.51 10.34 5.43
N GLN A 199 22.94 11.14 6.42
CA GLN A 199 23.75 12.34 6.24
C GLN A 199 25.25 12.04 6.23
#